data_AF-A0A3E0PNB0-F1
#
_entry.id   AF-A0A3E0PNB0-F1
#
_cell.length_a   1.000
_cell.length_b   1.000
_cell.length_c   1.000
_cell.angle_alpha   90.00
_cell.angle_beta   90.00
_cell.angle_gamma   90.00
#
_symmetry.space_group_name_H-M   'P 1'
#
loop_
_entity.id
_entity.type
_entity.pdbx_description
1 polymer ?
#
loop_
_entity_poly.entity_id
_entity_poly.type
_entity_poly.pdbx_seq_one_letter_code
_entity_poly.pdbx_strand_id
1 'polypeptide(L)' 'MNGNLAIETKSLTKHYGDVEALTNLDLQVRMGEVFGFLGPNG' A
#
# COMPACT_ATOMS: atom_id res chain seq x y z
N MET A 1 2.17 18.90 12.11
CA MET A 1 0.88 18.36 11.61
C MET A 1 1.00 16.84 11.59
N ASN A 2 0.88 16.18 12.74
CA ASN A 2 0.97 14.71 12.79
C ASN A 2 -0.46 14.18 12.71
N GLY A 3 -1.00 14.14 11.49
CA GLY A 3 -2.23 13.39 11.25
C GLY A 3 -1.91 11.93 11.51
N ASN A 4 -2.51 11.33 12.54
CA ASN A 4 -2.28 9.95 12.91
C ASN A 4 -2.53 9.06 11.67
N LEU A 5 -1.51 8.30 11.23
CA LEU A 5 -1.65 7.38 10.10
C LEU A 5 -2.40 6.14 10.58
N ALA A 6 -3.40 5.71 9.82
CA ALA A 6 -4.10 4.45 10.02
C ALA A 6 -3.33 3.29 9.37
N ILE A 7 -2.69 3.55 8.23
CA ILE A 7 -1.92 2.59 7.46
C ILE A 7 -0.61 3.27 7.04
N GLU A 8 0.51 2.59 7.23
CA GLU A 8 1.82 2.97 6.68
C GLU A 8 2.51 1.72 6.13
N THR A 9 3.03 1.81 4.91
CA THR A 9 3.97 0.83 4.34
C THR A 9 5.25 1.56 3.91
N LYS A 10 6.37 0.86 4.03
CA LYS A 10 7.69 1.32 3.54
C LYS A 10 8.29 0.23 2.70
N SER A 11 8.50 0.51 1.42
CA SER A 11 9.12 -0.40 0.46
C SER A 11 8.50 -1.80 0.46
N LEU A 12 7.18 -1.89 0.58
CA LEU A 12 6.50 -3.19 0.70
C LEU A 12 6.54 -3.94 -0.63
N THR A 13 7.23 -5.08 -0.64
CA THR A 13 7.25 -6.03 -1.74
C THR A 13 6.54 -7.32 -1.33
N LYS A 14 5.70 -7.88 -2.20
CA LYS A 14 4.96 -9.12 -1.95
C LYS A 14 5.16 -10.11 -3.09
N HIS A 15 5.54 -11.33 -2.72
CA HIS A 15 5.65 -12.46 -3.61
C HIS A 15 4.58 -13.53 -3.30
N TYR A 16 4.10 -14.20 -4.35
CA TYR A 16 3.32 -15.43 -4.28
C TYR A 16 4.06 -16.51 -5.09
N GLY A 17 4.85 -17.34 -4.39
CA GLY A 17 5.78 -18.25 -5.05
C GLY A 17 6.79 -17.45 -5.87
N ASP A 18 6.89 -17.78 -7.16
CA ASP A 18 7.80 -17.11 -8.10
C ASP A 18 7.25 -15.79 -8.67
N VAL A 19 6.02 -15.42 -8.33
CA VAL A 19 5.40 -14.18 -8.82
C VAL A 19 5.64 -13.03 -7.85
N GLU A 20 6.37 -12.01 -8.28
CA GLU A 20 6.43 -10.71 -7.59
C GLU A 20 5.14 -9.93 -7.91
N ALA A 21 4.18 -9.97 -6.99
CA ALA A 21 2.85 -9.37 -7.16
C ALA A 21 2.76 -7.91 -6.69
N LEU A 22 3.73 -7.46 -5.90
CA LEU A 22 3.85 -6.07 -5.50
C LEU A 22 5.33 -5.73 -5.33
N THR A 23 5.75 -4.60 -5.84
CA THR A 23 7.15 -4.16 -5.77
C THR A 23 7.22 -2.79 -5.12
N ASN A 24 7.93 -2.70 -3.99
CA ASN A 24 8.37 -1.45 -3.37
C ASN A 24 7.25 -0.41 -3.11
N LEU A 25 6.11 -0.85 -2.56
CA LEU A 25 4.98 0.03 -2.28
C LEU A 25 5.20 0.86 -1.00
N ASP A 26 5.24 2.17 -1.18
CA ASP A 26 5.09 3.17 -0.12
C ASP A 26 3.65 3.69 -0.10
N LEU A 27 2.96 3.50 1.02
CA LEU A 27 1.57 3.92 1.21
C LEU A 27 1.42 4.56 2.59
N GLN A 28 0.71 5.69 2.65
CA GLN A 28 0.29 6.33 3.88
C GLN A 28 -1.19 6.68 3.77
N VAL A 29 -2.00 6.16 4.69
CA VAL A 29 -3.44 6.48 4.78
C VAL A 29 -3.70 7.06 6.15
N ARG A 30 -4.37 8.21 6.20
CA ARG A 30 -4.69 8.93 7.44
C ARG A 30 -5.93 8.33 8.10
N MET A 31 -6.05 8.50 9.42
CA MET A 31 -7.28 8.15 10.13
C MET A 31 -8.49 8.91 9.54
N GLY A 32 -9.56 8.19 9.21
CA GLY A 32 -10.79 8.74 8.63
C GLY A 32 -10.76 8.96 7.12
N GLU A 33 -9.65 8.65 6.44
CA GLU A 33 -9.51 8.74 4.99
C GLU A 33 -10.13 7.50 4.30
N VAL A 34 -10.83 7.73 3.18
CA VAL A 34 -11.26 6.66 2.28
C VAL A 34 -10.25 6.59 1.14
N PHE A 35 -9.55 5.45 1.05
CA PHE A 35 -8.53 5.22 0.04
C PHE A 35 -8.92 4.03 -0.86
N GLY A 36 -8.67 4.14 -2.16
CA GLY A 36 -8.95 3.08 -3.13
C GLY A 36 -7.83 2.93 -4.16
N PHE A 37 -7.46 1.68 -4.45
CA PHE A 37 -6.59 1.35 -5.58
C PHE A 37 -7.43 1.02 -6.80
N LEU A 38 -6.99 1.51 -7.97
CA LEU A 38 -7.55 1.15 -9.26
C LEU A 38 -6.41 0.80 -10.21
N GLY A 39 -6.54 -0.32 -10.90
CA GLY A 39 -5.56 -0.83 -11.84
C GLY A 39 -6.16 -1.92 -12.74
N PRO A 40 -5.38 -2.40 -13.72
CA PRO A 40 -5.77 -3.58 -14.50
C PRO A 40 -5.91 -4.82 -13.61
N ASN A 41 -6.45 -5.90 -14.18
CA ASN A 41 -6.46 -7.19 -13.51
C ASN A 41 -5.04 -7.77 -13.48
N GLY A 42 -4.52 -7.97 -12.27
CA GLY A 42 -3.12 -8.35 -12.08
C GLY A 42 -2.17 -7.24 -12.51
#